data_AF-A0A962ZCL7-F1
#
_entry.id   AF-A0A962ZCL7-F1
#
_cell.length_a   1.000
_cell.length_b   1.000
_cell.length_c   1.000
_cell.angle_alpha   90.00
_cell.angle_beta   90.00
_cell.angle_gamma   90.00
#
_symmetry.space_group_name_H-M   'P 1'
#
loop_
_entity.id
_entity.type
_entity.pdbx_description
1 polymer ?
#
loop_
_entity_poly.entity_id
_entity_poly.type
_entity_poly.pdbx_seq_one_letter_code
_entity_poly.pdbx_strand_id
1 'polypeptide(L)'
;MSILDRYLLRQALRPMGATVLIALLALLAERALSVVELVIGWRGSLLIVFEMLSYLIPHYMGLALPAAFFIGILFAYSRLSRDSELDAMSAGGYGLVQMVLPMVWLAIVIMALHVALVSHLQPYSRYAYRAAVHAVTNASFLSLVQADRFVTIAGTTYRVERIRRDGSLFEGIFLHTEDPERGDVVLTSKSGEV
;
A
#
# COMPACT_ATOMS: atom_id res chain seq x y z
N MET A 1 7.89 35.41 -9.91
CA MET A 1 8.78 34.71 -8.96
C MET A 1 10.16 35.31 -9.10
N SER A 2 10.75 35.76 -7.99
CA SER A 2 12.12 36.24 -7.89
C SER A 2 13.13 35.11 -8.14
N ILE A 3 14.38 35.46 -8.44
CA ILE A 3 15.49 34.49 -8.54
C ILE A 3 15.66 33.74 -7.19
N LEU A 4 15.49 34.44 -6.07
CA LEU A 4 15.56 33.88 -4.72
C LEU A 4 14.42 32.86 -4.46
N ASP A 5 13.20 33.14 -4.92
CA ASP A 5 12.07 32.20 -4.79
C ASP A 5 12.38 30.86 -5.47
N ARG A 6 12.91 30.91 -6.69
CA ARG A 6 13.25 29.72 -7.47
C ARG A 6 14.42 28.96 -6.84
N TYR A 7 15.36 29.68 -6.25
CA TYR A 7 16.47 29.08 -5.52
C TYR A 7 16.00 28.32 -4.28
N LEU A 8 15.18 28.96 -3.44
CA LEU A 8 14.55 28.36 -2.26
C LEU A 8 13.79 27.08 -2.62
N LEU A 9 12.95 27.13 -3.66
CA LEU A 9 12.20 25.98 -4.15
C LEU A 9 13.12 24.83 -4.58
N ARG A 10 14.19 25.13 -5.32
CA ARG A 10 15.15 24.10 -5.78
C ARG A 10 15.89 23.45 -4.61
N GLN A 11 16.15 24.21 -3.54
CA GLN A 11 16.80 23.72 -2.34
C GLN A 11 15.90 22.82 -1.50
N ALA A 12 14.58 23.01 -1.53
CA ALA A 12 13.60 22.13 -0.91
C ALA A 12 13.26 20.89 -1.76
N LEU A 13 13.15 21.03 -3.08
CA LEU A 13 12.76 19.94 -4.00
C LEU A 13 13.74 18.77 -4.00
N ARG A 14 15.05 19.05 -3.91
CA ARG A 14 16.10 18.01 -3.89
C ARG A 14 15.99 17.08 -2.67
N PRO A 15 16.07 17.58 -1.41
CA PRO A 15 15.92 16.73 -0.23
C PRO A 15 14.53 16.12 -0.17
N MET A 16 13.47 16.85 -0.53
CA MET A 16 12.11 16.30 -0.58
C MET A 16 12.02 15.09 -1.49
N GLY A 17 12.53 15.16 -2.72
CA GLY A 17 12.51 14.04 -3.67
C GLY A 17 13.30 12.84 -3.17
N ALA A 18 14.47 13.06 -2.56
CA ALA A 18 15.25 12.00 -1.92
C ALA A 18 14.48 11.35 -0.77
N THR A 19 13.84 12.15 0.08
CA THR A 19 13.04 11.64 1.21
C THR A 19 11.82 10.86 0.74
N VAL A 20 11.10 11.32 -0.30
CA VAL A 20 9.99 10.55 -0.90
C VAL A 20 10.49 9.19 -1.38
N LEU A 21 11.61 9.16 -2.11
CA LEU A 21 12.16 7.92 -2.64
C LEU A 21 12.55 6.96 -1.53
N ILE A 22 13.29 7.45 -0.52
CA ILE A 22 13.73 6.63 0.62
C ILE A 22 12.52 6.11 1.40
N ALA A 23 11.56 6.98 1.72
CA ALA A 23 10.36 6.59 2.47
C ALA A 23 9.52 5.57 1.70
N LEU A 24 9.35 5.76 0.39
CA LEU A 24 8.61 4.82 -0.46
C LEU A 24 9.28 3.45 -0.49
N LEU A 25 10.61 3.41 -0.70
CA LEU A 25 11.36 2.16 -0.70
C LEU A 25 11.31 1.46 0.65
N ALA A 26 11.43 2.20 1.76
CA ALA A 26 11.33 1.64 3.10
C ALA A 26 9.96 1.03 3.37
N LEU A 27 8.88 1.75 3.06
CA LEU A 27 7.50 1.27 3.26
C LEU A 27 7.15 0.08 2.36
N LEU A 28 7.64 0.08 1.11
CA LEU A 28 7.47 -1.06 0.22
C LEU A 28 8.28 -2.27 0.69
N ALA A 29 9.50 -2.09 1.17
CA ALA A 29 10.33 -3.16 1.70
C ALA A 29 9.70 -3.81 2.94
N GLU A 30 9.13 -2.99 3.84
CA GLU A 30 8.36 -3.47 5.00
C GLU A 30 7.24 -4.41 4.56
N ARG A 31 6.49 -4.03 3.51
CA ARG A 31 5.35 -4.81 3.04
C ARG A 31 5.71 -5.96 2.09
N ALA A 32 6.88 -5.91 1.46
CA ALA A 32 7.34 -6.91 0.51
C ALA A 32 7.39 -8.30 1.14
N LEU A 33 7.87 -8.42 2.38
CA LEU A 33 7.94 -9.72 3.06
C LEU A 33 6.56 -10.35 3.22
N SER A 34 5.56 -9.60 3.69
CA SER A 34 4.19 -10.10 3.84
C SER A 34 3.56 -10.49 2.49
N VAL A 35 3.86 -9.74 1.42
CA VAL A 35 3.35 -10.07 0.07
C VAL A 35 4.04 -11.33 -0.46
N VAL A 36 5.34 -11.50 -0.23
CA VAL A 36 6.08 -12.70 -0.62
C VAL A 36 5.55 -13.93 0.11
N GLU A 37 5.33 -13.87 1.43
CA GLU A 37 4.74 -14.96 2.20
C GLU A 37 3.34 -15.35 1.68
N LEU A 38 2.53 -14.34 1.35
CA LEU A 38 1.21 -14.53 0.76
C LEU A 38 1.26 -15.12 -0.66
N VAL A 39 2.33 -14.93 -1.43
CA VAL A 39 2.42 -15.50 -2.78
C VAL A 39 3.04 -16.90 -2.74
N ILE A 40 4.07 -17.11 -1.92
CA ILE A 40 4.75 -18.41 -1.76
C ILE A 40 3.82 -19.44 -1.11
N GLY A 41 3.05 -19.04 -0.10
CA GLY A 41 2.07 -19.94 0.55
C GLY A 41 1.04 -20.55 -0.39
N TRP A 42 0.87 -19.95 -1.59
CA TRP A 42 -0.20 -20.27 -2.53
C TRP A 42 0.31 -20.63 -3.93
N ARG A 43 1.61 -20.97 -4.08
CA ARG A 43 2.29 -21.36 -5.35
C ARG A 43 2.28 -20.27 -6.45
N GLY A 44 2.17 -19.00 -6.09
CA GLY A 44 2.20 -17.90 -7.06
C GLY A 44 3.60 -17.57 -7.58
N SER A 45 3.67 -16.91 -8.74
CA SER A 45 4.92 -16.47 -9.37
C SER A 45 5.48 -15.19 -8.71
N LEU A 46 6.81 -15.01 -8.72
CA LEU A 46 7.48 -13.78 -8.28
C LEU A 46 6.96 -12.52 -8.99
N LEU A 47 6.47 -12.67 -10.23
CA LEU A 47 5.88 -11.57 -11.00
C LEU A 47 4.65 -10.96 -10.30
N ILE A 48 3.85 -11.80 -9.63
CA ILE A 48 2.64 -11.39 -8.90
C ILE A 48 3.03 -10.53 -7.69
N VAL A 49 4.16 -10.82 -7.04
CA VAL A 49 4.67 -10.00 -5.93
C VAL A 49 4.96 -8.58 -6.40
N PHE A 50 5.67 -8.42 -7.52
CA PHE A 50 5.97 -7.11 -8.08
C PHE A 50 4.71 -6.36 -8.50
N GLU A 51 3.74 -7.05 -9.09
CA GLU A 51 2.44 -6.47 -9.45
C GLU A 51 1.69 -5.98 -8.20
N MET A 52 1.60 -6.81 -7.16
CA MET A 52 0.94 -6.45 -5.89
C MET A 52 1.63 -5.29 -5.18
N LEU A 53 2.97 -5.25 -5.20
CA LEU A 53 3.74 -4.12 -4.65
C LEU A 53 3.51 -2.83 -5.44
N SER A 54 3.38 -2.93 -6.77
CA SER A 54 3.10 -1.77 -7.61
C SER A 54 1.75 -1.13 -7.27
N TYR A 55 0.73 -1.94 -6.95
CA TYR A 55 -0.56 -1.43 -6.49
C TYR A 55 -0.49 -0.68 -5.16
N LEU A 56 0.53 -0.93 -4.34
CA LEU A 56 0.73 -0.25 -3.06
C LEU A 56 1.47 1.09 -3.19
N ILE A 57 2.14 1.35 -4.32
CA ILE A 57 2.90 2.59 -4.54
C ILE A 57 2.03 3.83 -4.31
N PRO A 58 0.82 3.97 -4.89
CA PRO A 58 0.02 5.19 -4.68
C PRO A 58 -0.45 5.36 -3.24
N HIS A 59 -0.68 4.26 -2.52
CA HIS A 59 -1.05 4.32 -1.12
C HIS A 59 0.10 4.85 -0.25
N TYR A 60 1.30 4.30 -0.40
CA TYR A 60 2.47 4.73 0.37
C TYR A 60 2.99 6.10 -0.06
N MET A 61 2.89 6.45 -1.34
CA MET A 61 3.18 7.80 -1.82
C MET A 61 2.30 8.85 -1.11
N GLY A 62 1.04 8.52 -0.84
CA GLY A 62 0.13 9.39 -0.09
C GLY A 62 0.53 9.59 1.38
N LEU A 63 1.26 8.65 1.97
CA LEU A 63 1.81 8.77 3.33
C LEU A 63 3.19 9.45 3.32
N ALA A 64 4.01 9.17 2.30
CA ALA A 64 5.36 9.69 2.17
C ALA A 64 5.41 11.18 1.79
N LEU A 65 4.48 11.66 0.96
CA LEU A 65 4.47 13.03 0.45
C LEU A 65 4.47 14.12 1.56
N PRO A 66 3.55 14.09 2.55
CA PRO A 66 3.55 15.08 3.63
C PRO A 66 4.82 15.04 4.50
N ALA A 67 5.28 13.83 4.85
CA ALA A 67 6.49 13.65 5.63
C ALA A 67 7.74 14.15 4.89
N ALA A 68 7.83 13.84 3.60
CA ALA A 68 8.93 14.28 2.75
C ALA A 68 8.91 15.80 2.51
N PHE A 69 7.73 16.41 2.38
CA PHE A 69 7.60 17.86 2.30
C PHE A 69 8.16 18.54 3.55
N PHE A 70 7.77 18.05 4.74
CA PHE A 70 8.30 18.56 6.01
C PHE A 70 9.83 18.44 6.10
N ILE A 71 10.36 17.25 5.81
CA ILE A 71 11.81 17.00 5.82
C ILE A 71 12.53 17.86 4.77
N GLY A 72 11.96 18.00 3.58
CA GLY A 72 12.52 18.80 2.49
C GLY A 72 12.66 20.28 2.87
N ILE A 73 11.63 20.86 3.48
CA ILE A 73 11.69 22.23 4.03
C ILE A 73 12.73 22.32 5.13
N LEU A 74 12.70 21.40 6.10
CA LEU A 74 13.63 21.42 7.22
C LEU A 74 15.09 21.38 6.74
N PHE A 75 15.41 20.49 5.81
CA PHE A 75 16.75 20.40 5.21
C PHE A 75 17.13 21.64 4.42
N ALA A 76 16.19 22.22 3.66
CA ALA A 76 16.45 23.45 2.91
C ALA A 76 16.84 24.57 3.87
N TYR A 77 15.98 24.93 4.82
CA TYR A 77 16.27 26.03 5.75
C TYR A 77 17.44 25.72 6.70
N SER A 78 17.62 24.47 7.11
CA SER A 78 18.79 24.06 7.90
C SER A 78 20.09 24.33 7.14
N ARG A 79 20.13 24.02 5.84
CA ARG A 79 21.29 24.29 4.99
C ARG A 79 21.50 25.79 4.78
N LEU A 80 20.46 26.53 4.40
CA LEU A 80 20.55 27.98 4.23
C LEU A 80 21.00 28.69 5.52
N SER A 81 20.53 28.22 6.69
CA SER A 81 20.93 28.77 7.98
C SER A 81 22.40 28.48 8.29
N ARG A 82 22.87 27.25 8.03
CA ARG A 82 24.26 26.85 8.25
C ARG A 82 25.24 27.61 7.37
N ASP A 83 24.83 27.91 6.14
CA ASP A 83 25.64 28.64 5.16
C ASP A 83 25.48 30.17 5.31
N SER A 84 24.82 30.65 6.37
CA SER A 84 24.51 32.07 6.64
C SER A 84 23.76 32.79 5.50
N GLU A 85 23.11 32.04 4.60
CA GLU A 85 22.36 32.59 3.48
C GLU A 85 21.06 33.27 3.94
N LEU A 86 20.43 32.76 5.01
CA LEU A 86 19.24 33.40 5.61
C LEU A 86 19.57 34.78 6.18
N ASP A 87 20.72 34.90 6.85
CA ASP A 87 21.18 36.17 7.43
C ASP A 87 21.55 37.16 6.33
N ALA A 88 22.26 36.70 5.29
CA ALA A 88 22.61 37.52 4.13
C ALA A 88 21.38 38.04 3.38
N MET A 89 20.37 37.18 3.17
CA MET A 89 19.10 37.58 2.57
C MET A 89 18.35 38.60 3.43
N SER A 90 18.31 38.39 4.75
CA SER A 90 17.66 39.32 5.70
C SER A 90 18.35 40.68 5.71
N ALA A 91 19.69 40.70 5.71
CA ALA A 91 20.49 41.94 5.62
C ALA A 91 20.31 42.66 4.27
N GLY A 92 20.06 41.91 3.20
CA GLY A 92 19.72 42.44 1.87
C GLY A 92 18.28 42.96 1.75
N GLY A 93 17.51 42.99 2.84
CA GLY A 93 16.13 43.47 2.86
C GLY A 93 15.08 42.44 2.42
N TYR A 94 15.46 41.16 2.25
CA TYR A 94 14.52 40.09 1.94
C TYR A 94 13.79 39.66 3.21
N GLY A 95 12.51 39.97 3.32
CA GLY A 95 11.74 39.72 4.54
C GLY A 95 11.41 38.24 4.77
N LEU A 96 11.18 37.86 6.03
CA LEU A 96 10.80 36.49 6.41
C LEU A 96 9.55 35.99 5.66
N VAL A 97 8.55 36.86 5.46
CA VAL A 97 7.33 36.51 4.71
C VAL A 97 7.65 36.14 3.25
N GLN A 98 8.58 36.86 2.62
CA GLN A 98 9.02 36.60 1.25
C GLN A 98 9.83 35.29 1.16
N MET A 99 10.52 34.90 2.23
CA MET A 99 11.20 33.61 2.31
C MET A 99 10.23 32.44 2.43
N VAL A 100 9.11 32.62 3.15
CA VAL A 100 8.11 31.57 3.41
C VAL A 100 7.14 31.39 2.23
N LEU A 101 6.82 32.47 1.51
CA LEU A 101 5.84 32.45 0.43
C LEU A 101 6.09 31.39 -0.67
N PRO A 102 7.34 31.16 -1.13
CA PRO A 102 7.63 30.08 -2.08
C PRO A 102 7.32 28.69 -1.53
N MET A 103 7.54 28.47 -0.24
CA MET A 103 7.23 27.19 0.41
C MET A 103 5.73 26.97 0.55
N VAL A 104 4.96 28.04 0.78
CA VAL A 104 3.49 27.98 0.77
C VAL A 104 2.98 27.61 -0.62
N TRP A 105 3.55 28.19 -1.68
CA TRP A 105 3.24 27.79 -3.05
C TRP A 105 3.56 26.32 -3.31
N LEU A 106 4.71 25.84 -2.84
CA LEU A 106 5.06 24.42 -2.91
C LEU A 106 4.06 23.56 -2.14
N ALA A 107 3.64 23.98 -0.95
CA ALA A 107 2.63 23.30 -0.13
C ALA A 107 1.30 23.14 -0.88
N ILE A 108 0.84 24.20 -1.55
CA ILE A 108 -0.40 24.17 -2.34
C ILE A 108 -0.28 23.17 -3.50
N VAL A 109 0.86 23.15 -4.20
CA VAL A 109 1.11 22.19 -5.29
C VAL A 109 1.13 20.75 -4.76
N ILE A 110 1.82 20.51 -3.65
CA ILE A 110 1.88 19.18 -3.01
C ILE A 110 0.52 18.75 -2.48
N MET A 111 -0.26 19.68 -1.92
CA MET A 111 -1.63 19.44 -1.48
C MET A 111 -2.52 19.04 -2.66
N ALA A 112 -2.48 19.77 -3.78
CA ALA A 112 -3.25 19.44 -4.97
C ALA A 112 -2.87 18.06 -5.52
N LEU A 113 -1.56 17.75 -5.57
CA LEU A 113 -1.05 16.43 -5.96
C LEU A 113 -1.53 15.33 -5.01
N HIS A 114 -1.48 15.58 -3.70
CA HIS A 114 -1.92 14.64 -2.68
C HIS A 114 -3.42 14.36 -2.75
N VAL A 115 -4.24 15.40 -2.93
CA VAL A 115 -5.68 15.27 -3.14
C VAL A 115 -5.97 14.46 -4.40
N ALA A 116 -5.27 14.73 -5.52
CA ALA A 116 -5.42 13.95 -6.75
C ALA A 116 -5.05 12.47 -6.55
N LEU A 117 -3.95 12.21 -5.84
CA LEU A 117 -3.48 10.87 -5.53
C LEU A 117 -4.46 10.09 -4.65
N VAL A 118 -4.98 10.71 -3.59
CA VAL A 118 -5.91 10.07 -2.64
C VAL A 118 -7.29 9.89 -3.24
N SER A 119 -7.79 10.87 -4.01
CA SER A 119 -9.14 10.81 -4.59
C SER A 119 -9.25 9.83 -5.76
N HIS A 120 -8.24 9.78 -6.63
CA HIS A 120 -8.30 8.95 -7.85
C HIS A 120 -7.48 7.68 -7.70
N LEU A 121 -6.17 7.77 -7.43
CA LEU A 121 -5.28 6.61 -7.52
C LEU A 121 -5.45 5.64 -6.36
N GLN A 122 -5.64 6.15 -5.14
CA GLN A 122 -5.73 5.32 -3.94
C GLN A 122 -6.94 4.34 -3.92
N PRO A 123 -8.17 4.71 -4.33
CA PRO A 123 -9.27 3.75 -4.39
C PRO A 123 -9.02 2.65 -5.43
N TYR A 124 -8.53 2.97 -6.62
CA TYR A 124 -8.19 1.97 -7.64
C TYR A 124 -7.10 1.03 -7.17
N SER A 125 -6.02 1.56 -6.59
CA SER A 125 -4.93 0.77 -6.00
C SER A 125 -5.41 -0.17 -4.90
N ARG A 126 -6.26 0.31 -3.98
CA ARG A 126 -6.80 -0.51 -2.89
C ARG A 126 -7.77 -1.57 -3.39
N TYR A 127 -8.53 -1.28 -4.44
CA TYR A 127 -9.40 -2.26 -5.08
C TYR A 127 -8.59 -3.31 -5.82
N ALA A 128 -7.63 -2.91 -6.67
CA ALA A 128 -6.75 -3.81 -7.42
C ALA A 128 -5.93 -4.71 -6.49
N TYR A 129 -5.39 -4.17 -5.39
CA TYR A 129 -4.69 -4.96 -4.39
C TYR A 129 -5.61 -6.01 -3.73
N ARG A 130 -6.82 -5.62 -3.32
CA ARG A 130 -7.79 -6.58 -2.75
C ARG A 130 -8.22 -7.63 -3.78
N ALA A 131 -8.46 -7.23 -5.02
CA ALA A 131 -8.78 -8.15 -6.10
C ALA A 131 -7.62 -9.13 -6.37
N ALA A 132 -6.37 -8.67 -6.35
CA ALA A 132 -5.19 -9.52 -6.49
C ALA A 132 -5.05 -10.51 -5.32
N VAL A 133 -5.27 -10.06 -4.08
CA VAL A 133 -5.31 -10.94 -2.90
C VAL A 133 -6.41 -12.01 -3.07
N HIS A 134 -7.61 -11.62 -3.48
CA HIS A 134 -8.72 -12.53 -3.73
C HIS A 134 -8.46 -13.49 -4.88
N ALA A 135 -7.82 -13.05 -5.96
CA ALA A 135 -7.47 -13.90 -7.09
C ALA A 135 -6.43 -14.95 -6.68
N VAL A 136 -5.39 -14.57 -5.93
CA VAL A 136 -4.39 -15.50 -5.42
C VAL A 136 -5.00 -16.49 -4.43
N THR A 137 -5.90 -16.04 -3.54
CA THR A 137 -6.57 -16.94 -2.60
C THR A 137 -7.61 -17.85 -3.27
N ASN A 138 -8.42 -17.36 -4.21
CA ASN A 138 -9.46 -18.16 -4.87
C ASN A 138 -8.93 -19.09 -5.96
N ALA A 139 -8.01 -18.63 -6.82
CA ALA A 139 -7.41 -19.48 -7.86
C ALA A 139 -6.66 -20.65 -7.21
N SER A 140 -6.03 -20.39 -6.06
CA SER A 140 -5.35 -21.42 -5.29
C SER A 140 -6.29 -22.20 -4.37
N PHE A 141 -7.45 -21.68 -3.92
CA PHE A 141 -8.52 -22.43 -3.25
C PHE A 141 -9.06 -23.52 -4.18
N LEU A 142 -9.37 -23.20 -5.44
CA LEU A 142 -9.75 -24.21 -6.45
C LEU A 142 -8.63 -25.22 -6.72
N SER A 143 -7.36 -24.86 -6.48
CA SER A 143 -6.23 -25.81 -6.54
C SER A 143 -5.98 -26.59 -5.23
N LEU A 144 -6.35 -26.03 -4.08
CA LEU A 144 -6.22 -26.64 -2.74
C LEU A 144 -7.36 -27.60 -2.45
N VAL A 145 -8.55 -27.34 -3.01
CA VAL A 145 -9.62 -28.34 -3.12
C VAL A 145 -9.37 -29.25 -4.33
N GLN A 146 -8.10 -29.53 -4.63
CA GLN A 146 -7.74 -30.89 -4.97
C GLN A 146 -7.97 -31.73 -3.71
N ALA A 147 -9.13 -32.42 -3.70
CA ALA A 147 -9.51 -33.58 -2.90
C ALA A 147 -8.59 -33.92 -1.71
N ASP A 148 -9.17 -33.99 -0.50
CA ASP A 148 -8.63 -34.69 0.68
C ASP A 148 -7.80 -33.88 1.71
N ARG A 149 -8.02 -32.56 1.85
CA ARG A 149 -7.46 -31.78 2.98
C ARG A 149 -8.51 -30.96 3.73
N PHE A 150 -8.37 -30.92 5.06
CA PHE A 150 -9.18 -30.10 5.96
C PHE A 150 -8.68 -28.66 5.95
N VAL A 151 -9.59 -27.70 5.75
CA VAL A 151 -9.28 -26.25 5.78
C VAL A 151 -10.19 -25.58 6.81
N THR A 152 -9.59 -24.92 7.80
CA THR A 152 -10.33 -24.21 8.85
C THR A 152 -10.37 -22.71 8.54
N ILE A 153 -11.57 -22.16 8.34
CA ILE A 153 -11.81 -20.74 8.11
C ILE A 153 -12.82 -20.27 9.15
N ALA A 154 -12.45 -19.24 9.92
CA ALA A 154 -13.34 -18.59 10.90
C ALA A 154 -14.05 -19.58 11.88
N GLY A 155 -13.31 -20.56 12.42
CA GLY A 155 -13.86 -21.55 13.37
C GLY A 155 -14.67 -22.69 12.74
N THR A 156 -14.75 -22.75 11.41
CA THR A 156 -15.40 -23.84 10.68
C THR A 156 -14.39 -24.59 9.82
N THR A 157 -14.30 -25.91 10.01
CA THR A 157 -13.43 -26.81 9.26
C THR A 157 -14.20 -27.45 8.10
N TYR A 158 -13.73 -27.19 6.88
CA TYR A 158 -14.28 -27.68 5.63
C TYR A 158 -13.39 -28.79 5.07
N ARG A 159 -13.98 -29.92 4.68
CA ARG A 159 -13.33 -30.95 3.85
C ARG A 159 -14.25 -31.27 2.68
N VAL A 160 -13.72 -31.22 1.47
CA VAL A 160 -14.44 -31.61 0.25
C VAL A 160 -13.64 -32.70 -0.45
N GLU A 161 -14.29 -33.82 -0.72
CA GLU A 161 -13.65 -35.03 -1.23
C GLU A 161 -13.40 -34.96 -2.74
N ARG A 162 -14.32 -34.36 -3.52
CA ARG A 162 -14.13 -34.15 -4.97
C ARG A 162 -14.81 -32.87 -5.46
N ILE A 163 -14.10 -32.11 -6.29
CA ILE A 163 -14.67 -31.04 -7.13
C ILE A 163 -14.66 -31.51 -8.59
N ARG A 164 -15.81 -31.44 -9.24
CA ARG A 164 -15.92 -31.70 -10.69
C ARG A 164 -15.42 -30.46 -11.47
N ARG A 165 -14.76 -30.67 -12.62
CA ARG A 165 -14.07 -29.63 -13.44
C ARG A 165 -14.89 -28.38 -13.81
N ASP A 166 -16.19 -28.36 -13.54
CA ASP A 166 -17.14 -27.29 -13.83
C ASP A 166 -17.42 -26.36 -12.63
N GLY A 167 -16.86 -26.64 -11.44
CA GLY A 167 -16.96 -25.77 -10.26
C GLY A 167 -18.34 -25.70 -9.59
N SER A 168 -19.36 -26.33 -10.17
CA SER A 168 -20.77 -26.29 -9.75
C SER A 168 -21.20 -27.44 -8.83
N LEU A 169 -20.49 -28.57 -8.82
CA LEU A 169 -20.86 -29.77 -8.06
C LEU A 169 -19.72 -30.23 -7.14
N PHE A 170 -20.03 -30.22 -5.85
CA PHE A 170 -19.15 -30.65 -4.76
C PHE A 170 -19.61 -32.02 -4.25
N GLU A 171 -18.74 -33.02 -4.27
CA GLU A 171 -19.02 -34.37 -3.77
C GLU A 171 -18.24 -34.64 -2.47
N GLY A 172 -18.90 -35.27 -1.50
CA GLY A 172 -18.31 -35.61 -0.20
C GLY A 172 -17.92 -34.39 0.63
N ILE A 173 -18.91 -33.54 0.93
CA ILE A 173 -18.73 -32.34 1.76
C ILE A 173 -18.84 -32.74 3.23
N PHE A 174 -17.81 -32.42 4.00
CA PHE A 174 -17.78 -32.53 5.45
C PHE A 174 -17.53 -31.15 6.04
N LEU A 175 -18.47 -30.64 6.82
CA LEU A 175 -18.39 -29.37 7.51
C LEU A 175 -18.39 -29.65 9.01
N HIS A 176 -17.47 -29.03 9.72
CA HIS A 176 -17.42 -29.04 11.18
C HIS A 176 -17.39 -27.59 11.66
N THR A 177 -18.49 -27.12 12.23
CA THR A 177 -18.57 -25.82 12.90
C THR A 177 -18.54 -26.05 14.40
N GLU A 178 -17.64 -25.34 15.08
CA GLU A 178 -17.64 -25.25 16.55
C GLU A 178 -18.33 -23.93 16.92
N ASP A 179 -19.62 -24.00 17.27
CA ASP A 179 -20.43 -22.85 17.67
C ASP A 179 -20.47 -22.78 19.22
N PRO A 180 -19.96 -21.69 19.84
CA PRO A 180 -19.85 -21.58 21.29
C PRO A 180 -21.20 -21.61 22.04
N GLU A 181 -22.34 -21.41 21.36
CA GLU A 181 -23.67 -21.52 21.99
C GLU A 181 -24.44 -22.81 21.62
N ARG A 182 -24.02 -23.55 20.59
CA ARG A 182 -24.76 -24.71 20.04
C ARG A 182 -24.01 -26.03 20.03
N GLY A 183 -22.74 -26.05 20.44
CA GLY A 183 -21.89 -27.24 20.45
C GLY A 183 -21.39 -27.61 19.04
N ASP A 184 -20.72 -28.77 18.94
CA ASP A 184 -20.13 -29.23 17.67
C ASP A 184 -21.20 -29.63 16.66
N VAL A 185 -21.27 -28.90 15.55
CA VAL A 185 -22.18 -29.19 14.44
C VAL A 185 -21.39 -29.82 13.30
N VAL A 186 -21.63 -31.11 13.06
CA VAL A 186 -21.05 -31.86 11.95
C VAL A 186 -22.10 -32.07 10.86
N LEU A 187 -21.86 -31.53 9.67
CA LEU A 187 -22.69 -31.75 8.49
C LEU A 187 -21.90 -32.59 7.48
N THR A 188 -22.47 -33.73 7.09
CA THR A 188 -21.93 -34.58 6.02
C THR A 188 -22.95 -34.66 4.90
N SER A 189 -22.56 -34.31 3.68
CA SER A 189 -23.38 -34.49 2.49
C SER A 189 -22.63 -35.25 1.40
N LYS A 190 -23.34 -36.15 0.72
CA LYS A 190 -22.81 -36.89 -0.44
C LYS A 190 -22.63 -35.96 -1.66
N SER A 191 -23.47 -34.94 -1.80
CA SER A 191 -23.43 -33.97 -2.91
C SER A 191 -23.98 -32.62 -2.47
N GLY A 192 -23.36 -31.53 -2.91
CA GLY A 192 -23.86 -30.17 -2.74
C GLY A 192 -23.58 -29.33 -3.99
N GLU A 193 -24.50 -28.43 -4.28
CA GLU A 193 -24.44 -27.43 -5.35
C GLU A 193 -24.39 -26.05 -4.68
N VAL A 194 -23.66 -25.10 -5.28
CA VAL A 194 -23.52 -23.71 -4.80
C VAL A 194 -24.42 -22.78 -5.60
#